data_AF-A0A963C9S1-F1
#
_entry.id   AF-A0A963C9S1-F1
#
_cell.length_a   1.000
_cell.length_b   1.000
_cell.length_c   1.000
_cell.angle_alpha   90.00
_cell.angle_beta   90.00
_cell.angle_gamma   90.00
#
_symmetry.space_group_name_H-M   'P 1'
#
loop_
_entity.id
_entity.type
_entity.pdbx_description
1 polymer ?
#
loop_
_entity_poly.entity_id
_entity_poly.type
_entity_poly.pdbx_seq_one_letter_code
_entity_poly.pdbx_strand_id
1 'polypeptide(L)'
;MDVREERWHVANLGDAMLAGAAVDAVRARFAEHGGDSAVLMRHESDGRLHCELKLYFPPELAALAREFDTRPCPRPSADGLGVLIGADDALTRLRLSAR
;
A
#
# COMPACT_ATOMS: atom_id res chain seq x y z
N MET A 1 -11.41 21.78 9.91
CA MET A 1 -12.16 20.56 10.26
C MET A 1 -11.72 19.51 9.28
N ASP A 2 -10.86 18.61 9.74
CA ASP A 2 -10.21 17.54 8.97
C ASP A 2 -11.28 16.66 8.34
N VAL A 3 -11.39 16.72 7.01
CA VAL A 3 -12.21 15.75 6.26
C VAL A 3 -11.51 14.42 6.47
N ARG A 4 -12.12 13.52 7.25
CA ARG A 4 -11.66 12.14 7.43
C ARG A 4 -11.26 11.60 6.07
N GLU A 5 -9.96 11.39 5.87
CA GLU A 5 -9.39 10.92 4.62
C GLU A 5 -9.73 9.44 4.45
N GLU A 6 -10.99 9.14 4.13
CA GLU A 6 -11.50 7.82 3.74
C GLU A 6 -11.02 7.41 2.34
N ARG A 7 -9.86 7.92 1.93
CA ARG A 7 -9.25 7.65 0.63
C ARG A 7 -8.03 6.77 0.83
N TRP A 8 -7.86 5.83 -0.07
CA TRP A 8 -6.64 5.04 -0.12
C TRP A 8 -5.49 5.93 -0.56
N HIS A 9 -4.28 5.55 -0.18
CA HIS A 9 -3.07 6.25 -0.61
C HIS A 9 -2.19 5.25 -1.35
N VAL A 10 -1.51 5.71 -2.40
CA VAL A 10 -0.55 4.91 -3.16
C VAL A 10 0.82 5.57 -3.14
N ALA A 11 1.85 4.84 -2.74
CA ALA A 11 3.25 5.20 -2.98
C ALA A 11 3.76 4.42 -4.19
N ASN A 12 4.38 5.10 -5.14
CA ASN A 12 5.16 4.43 -6.17
C ASN A 12 6.62 4.40 -5.71
N LEU A 13 7.14 3.21 -5.39
CA LEU A 13 8.55 3.05 -5.00
C LEU A 13 9.48 2.95 -6.22
N GLY A 14 8.93 2.98 -7.44
CA GLY A 14 9.69 2.83 -8.66
C GLY A 14 10.14 1.38 -8.83
N ASP A 15 11.40 1.19 -9.21
CA ASP A 15 11.94 -0.12 -9.57
C ASP A 15 11.90 -1.11 -8.40
N ALA A 16 11.17 -2.23 -8.55
CA ALA A 16 11.01 -3.21 -7.48
C ALA A 16 12.34 -3.76 -6.96
N MET A 17 13.38 -3.84 -7.81
CA MET A 17 14.71 -4.31 -7.41
C MET A 17 15.47 -3.31 -6.54
N LEU A 18 15.17 -2.02 -6.67
CA LEU A 18 15.80 -0.93 -5.91
C LEU A 18 14.96 -0.50 -4.70
N ALA A 19 13.67 -0.88 -4.68
CA ALA A 19 12.72 -0.48 -3.66
C ALA A 19 12.93 -1.16 -2.29
N GLY A 20 13.88 -2.09 -2.15
CA GLY A 20 14.09 -2.85 -0.90
C GLY A 20 14.28 -1.98 0.34
N ALA A 21 15.08 -0.91 0.24
CA ALA A 21 15.30 0.01 1.36
C ALA A 21 14.04 0.81 1.73
N ALA A 22 13.25 1.22 0.73
CA ALA A 22 11.99 1.93 0.97
C ALA A 22 10.92 1.01 1.57
N VAL A 23 10.88 -0.25 1.13
CA VAL A 23 10.02 -1.28 1.72
C VAL A 23 10.37 -1.52 3.18
N ASP A 24 11.66 -1.62 3.51
CA ASP A 24 12.10 -1.83 4.88
C ASP A 24 11.73 -0.64 5.79
N ALA A 25 11.88 0.59 5.29
CA ALA A 25 11.44 1.79 5.99
C ALA A 25 9.93 1.79 6.26
N VAL A 26 9.10 1.38 5.29
CA VAL A 26 7.65 1.21 5.48
C VAL A 26 7.36 0.15 6.53
N ARG A 27 8.06 -0.99 6.51
CA ARG A 27 7.87 -2.07 7.51
C ARG A 27 8.20 -1.59 8.92
N ALA A 28 9.30 -0.84 9.07
CA ALA A 28 9.71 -0.28 10.35
C ALA A 28 8.63 0.66 10.92
N ARG A 29 8.12 1.59 10.11
CA ARG A 29 7.04 2.51 10.55
C ARG A 29 5.71 1.81 10.75
N PHE A 30 5.42 0.80 9.95
CA PHE A 30 4.24 -0.02 10.14
C PHE A 30 4.29 -0.77 11.48
N ALA A 31 5.46 -1.21 11.96
CA ALA A 31 5.54 -1.82 13.29
C ALA A 31 5.12 -0.86 14.42
N GLU A 32 5.26 0.44 14.23
CA GLU A 32 4.87 1.47 15.22
C GLU A 32 3.39 1.85 15.13
N HIS A 33 2.78 1.74 13.94
CA HIS A 33 1.44 2.25 13.64
C HIS A 33 0.43 1.20 13.11
N GLY A 34 0.85 -0.03 12.90
CA GLY A 34 0.24 -0.97 11.95
C GLY A 34 -0.99 -1.73 12.41
N GLY A 35 -1.21 -1.84 13.73
CA GLY A 35 -2.43 -2.43 14.30
C GLY A 35 -2.92 -3.72 13.60
N ASP A 36 -4.22 -3.79 13.32
CA ASP A 36 -4.89 -4.87 12.56
C ASP A 36 -4.96 -4.59 11.05
N SER A 37 -4.41 -3.47 10.59
CA SER A 37 -4.44 -3.07 9.18
C SER A 37 -3.33 -3.80 8.39
N ALA A 38 -3.27 -3.55 7.08
CA ALA A 38 -2.17 -4.07 6.26
C ALA A 38 -1.81 -3.10 5.15
N VAL A 39 -0.52 -3.02 4.83
CA VAL A 39 -0.03 -2.38 3.62
C VAL A 39 -0.04 -3.41 2.50
N LEU A 40 -0.68 -3.06 1.39
CA LEU A 40 -0.77 -3.92 0.24
C LEU A 40 0.29 -3.49 -0.79
N MET A 41 0.76 -4.41 -1.60
CA MET A 41 1.71 -4.14 -2.68
C MET A 41 1.20 -4.69 -4.00
N ARG A 42 1.60 -4.04 -5.09
CA ARG A 42 1.37 -4.53 -6.45
C ARG A 42 2.61 -4.29 -7.29
N HIS A 43 3.01 -5.32 -8.03
CA HIS A 43 3.98 -5.19 -9.09
C HIS A 43 3.24 -4.84 -10.37
N GLU A 44 3.56 -3.69 -10.95
CA GLU A 44 2.98 -3.25 -12.23
C GLU A 44 4.07 -3.21 -13.29
N SER A 45 3.84 -3.90 -14.40
CA SER A 45 4.71 -3.86 -15.57
C SER A 45 4.00 -3.05 -16.66
N ASP A 46 4.32 -1.77 -16.77
CA ASP A 46 3.77 -0.88 -17.82
C ASP A 46 4.39 -1.16 -19.21
N GLY A 47 4.74 -2.41 -19.51
CA GLY A 47 5.42 -2.79 -20.76
C GLY A 47 6.88 -2.33 -20.87
N ARG A 48 7.48 -1.83 -19.78
CA ARG A 48 8.93 -1.54 -19.67
C ARG A 48 9.70 -2.78 -19.21
N LEU A 49 11.03 -2.73 -19.30
CA LEU A 49 11.91 -3.83 -18.84
C LEU A 49 11.79 -4.14 -17.33
N HIS A 50 11.30 -3.20 -16.53
CA HIS A 50 11.30 -3.28 -15.08
C HIS A 50 9.88 -3.16 -14.52
N CYS A 51 9.58 -3.98 -13.53
CA CYS A 51 8.33 -3.89 -12.77
C CYS A 51 8.44 -2.76 -11.75
N GLU A 52 7.44 -1.88 -11.72
CA GLU A 52 7.28 -0.89 -10.68
C GLU A 52 6.61 -1.51 -9.45
N LEU A 53 7.11 -1.18 -8.26
CA LEU A 53 6.49 -1.56 -7.00
C LEU A 53 5.62 -0.42 -6.47
N LYS A 54 4.31 -0.65 -6.45
CA LYS A 54 3.34 0.28 -5.86
C LYS A 54 2.86 -0.27 -4.52
N LEU A 55 2.89 0.57 -3.49
CA LEU A 55 2.35 0.26 -2.16
C LEU A 55 1.04 1.00 -1.96
N TYR A 56 0.04 0.30 -1.46
CA TYR A 56 -1.29 0.81 -1.17
C TYR A 56 -1.54 0.79 0.32
N PHE A 57 -1.92 1.95 0.84
CA PHE A 57 -2.21 2.18 2.24
C PHE A 57 -3.72 2.37 2.39
N PRO A 58 -4.39 1.57 3.23
CA PRO A 58 -5.76 1.82 3.63
C PRO A 58 -5.88 3.16 4.36
N PRO A 59 -7.08 3.76 4.41
CA PRO A 59 -7.32 5.05 5.07
C PRO A 59 -6.94 5.04 6.56
N GLU A 60 -6.99 3.89 7.23
CA GLU A 60 -6.53 3.72 8.62
C GLU A 60 -5.03 4.00 8.79
N LEU A 61 -4.25 3.80 7.72
CA LEU A 61 -2.81 4.07 7.67
C LEU A 61 -2.51 5.39 6.93
N ALA A 62 -3.47 6.30 6.78
CA ALA A 62 -3.25 7.59 6.11
C ALA A 62 -2.14 8.41 6.79
N ALA A 63 -2.02 8.35 8.13
CA ALA A 63 -0.95 9.00 8.86
C ALA A 63 0.44 8.45 8.47
N LEU A 64 0.56 7.13 8.38
CA LEU A 64 1.79 6.46 7.91
C LEU A 64 2.06 6.81 6.44
N ALA A 65 1.02 6.79 5.60
CA ALA A 65 1.13 7.13 4.18
C ALA A 65 1.66 8.55 3.95
N ARG A 66 1.30 9.50 4.82
CA ARG A 66 1.79 10.89 4.79
C ARG A 66 3.28 11.04 5.07
N GLU A 67 3.91 10.07 5.73
CA GLU A 67 5.37 10.04 5.92
C GLU A 67 6.13 9.67 4.64
N PHE A 68 5.43 9.12 3.65
CA PHE A 68 5.98 8.74 2.35
C PHE A 68 5.40 9.64 1.24
N ASP A 69 6.05 9.66 0.06
CA ASP A 69 5.53 10.37 -1.12
C ASP A 69 4.35 9.60 -1.73
N THR A 70 3.21 9.67 -1.03
CA THR A 70 1.97 9.03 -1.44
C THR A 70 1.02 10.00 -2.08
N ARG A 71 0.15 9.47 -2.94
CA ARG A 71 -0.95 10.23 -3.55
C ARG A 71 -2.27 9.58 -3.16
N PRO A 72 -3.32 10.39 -2.89
CA PRO A 72 -4.65 9.85 -2.68
C PRO A 72 -5.12 9.15 -3.97
N CYS A 73 -5.62 7.92 -3.82
CA CYS A 73 -6.11 7.09 -4.91
C CYS A 73 -7.47 6.48 -4.55
N PRO A 74 -8.26 6.06 -5.55
CA PRO A 74 -9.40 5.20 -5.28
C PRO A 74 -8.92 3.86 -4.69
N ARG A 75 -9.86 3.13 -4.10
CA ARG A 75 -9.62 1.79 -3.59
C ARG A 75 -8.99 0.90 -4.67
N PRO A 76 -7.85 0.23 -4.39
CA PRO A 76 -7.20 -0.63 -5.36
C PRO A 76 -8.02 -1.90 -5.64
N SER A 77 -7.93 -2.40 -6.87
CA SER A 77 -8.49 -3.71 -7.23
C SER A 77 -7.69 -4.82 -6.57
N ALA A 78 -8.35 -5.84 -6.01
CA ALA A 78 -7.64 -6.94 -5.36
C ALA A 78 -6.95 -7.93 -6.34
N ASP A 79 -7.03 -7.65 -7.64
CA ASP A 79 -6.35 -8.38 -8.71
C ASP A 79 -4.88 -7.97 -8.79
N GLY A 80 -3.97 -8.95 -8.75
CA GLY A 80 -2.52 -8.72 -8.71
C GLY A 80 -1.97 -8.06 -7.43
N LEU A 81 -2.82 -7.74 -6.45
CA LEU A 81 -2.41 -7.22 -5.15
C LEU A 81 -1.93 -8.35 -4.23
N GLY A 82 -0.86 -8.08 -3.49
CA GLY A 82 -0.34 -8.91 -2.40
C GLY A 82 -0.30 -8.13 -1.08
N VAL A 83 -0.16 -8.84 0.03
CA VAL A 83 0.08 -8.23 1.34
C VAL A 83 1.59 -8.00 1.48
N LEU A 84 2.01 -6.76 1.76
CA LEU A 84 3.40 -6.47 2.07
C LEU A 84 3.69 -6.79 3.54
N ILE A 85 2.89 -6.21 4.44
CA ILE A 85 3.01 -6.34 5.90
C ILE A 85 1.64 -6.09 6.56
N GLY A 86 1.40 -6.72 7.71
CA GLY A 86 0.16 -6.62 8.46
C GLY A 86 -0.69 -7.87 8.34
N ALA A 87 -1.99 -7.74 8.57
CA ALA A 87 -2.91 -8.87 8.56
C ALA A 87 -3.01 -9.54 7.16
N ASP A 88 -2.70 -10.84 7.08
CA ASP A 88 -2.79 -11.62 5.84
C ASP A 88 -4.22 -11.64 5.25
N ASP A 89 -5.24 -11.53 6.12
CA ASP A 89 -6.66 -11.49 5.73
C ASP A 89 -7.07 -10.14 5.11
N ALA A 90 -6.25 -9.10 5.18
CA ALA A 90 -6.59 -7.78 4.63
C ALA A 90 -6.88 -7.84 3.13
N LEU A 91 -6.12 -8.64 2.37
CA LEU A 91 -6.37 -8.85 0.94
C LEU A 91 -7.69 -9.61 0.71
N THR A 92 -7.99 -10.60 1.55
CA THR A 92 -9.25 -11.36 1.50
C THR A 92 -10.43 -10.44 1.77
N ARG A 93 -10.37 -9.59 2.80
CA ARG A 93 -11.39 -8.56 3.09
C ARG A 93 -11.57 -7.62 1.91
N LEU A 94 -10.46 -7.21 1.27
CA LEU A 94 -10.50 -6.36 0.08
C LEU A 94 -11.20 -7.06 -1.10
N ARG A 95 -11.00 -8.36 -1.28
CA ARG A 95 -11.69 -9.16 -2.31
C ARG A 95 -13.18 -9.32 -2.02
N LEU A 96 -13.54 -9.60 -0.77
CA LEU A 96 -14.91 -9.86 -0.36
C LEU A 96 -15.81 -8.63 -0.46
N SER A 97 -15.26 -7.43 -0.20
CA SER A 97 -16.01 -6.17 -0.29
C SER A 97 -16.01 -5.54 -1.70
N ALA A 98 -15.47 -6.23 -2.71
CA ALA A 98 -15.59 -5.85 -4.12
C ALA A 98 -16.71 -6.61 -4.85
N ARG A 99 -17.59 -7.30 -4.10
CA ARG A 99 -18.64 -8.21 -4.61
C ARG A 99 -20.04 -7.64 -4.46
#